data_AF-A0A4U9V8I3-F1
#
_entry.id   AF-A0A4U9V8I3-F1
#
_cell.length_a   1.000
_cell.length_b   1.000
_cell.length_c   1.000
_cell.angle_alpha   90.00
_cell.angle_beta   90.00
_cell.angle_gamma   90.00
#
_symmetry.space_group_name_H-M   'P 1'
#
loop_
_entity.id
_entity.type
_entity.pdbx_description
1 polymer ?
#
loop_
_entity_poly.entity_id
_entity_poly.type
_entity_poly.pdbx_seq_one_letter_code
_entity_poly.pdbx_strand_id
1 'polypeptide(L)'
;MKMKLTYAAVLGLMSLAIVGCSKDDDPKPVNFKDHNVTATITLSKEFKKAEQDNFSVTISGGKENGTFVDWDVNGTKRTDDIVHLGTDDFDGGKTIVLKSLEKFQFGSLDFGGFEFGNTPYTVTWKIEDNGKVLDEGSKVVVKDADPKFLKMFSFNEID
;
A
#
# COMPACT_ATOMS: atom_id res chain seq x y z
N MET A 1 58.80 42.78 9.35
CA MET A 1 58.45 44.13 8.86
C MET A 1 57.32 43.96 7.85
N LYS A 2 56.20 44.65 8.07
CA LYS A 2 54.97 44.59 7.26
C LYS A 2 55.15 45.34 5.92
N MET A 3 54.21 45.09 4.99
CA MET A 3 53.79 45.95 3.86
C MET A 3 54.70 45.88 2.62
N LYS A 4 54.24 45.83 1.35
CA LYS A 4 52.99 46.35 0.76
C LYS A 4 52.56 45.54 -0.47
N LEU A 5 51.24 45.47 -0.62
CA LEU A 5 50.48 45.22 -1.84
C LEU A 5 50.76 46.32 -2.88
N THR A 6 50.94 45.99 -4.16
CA THR A 6 50.68 46.93 -5.25
C THR A 6 50.21 46.17 -6.48
N TYR A 7 48.99 46.51 -6.92
CA TYR A 7 48.24 45.94 -8.04
C TYR A 7 48.88 46.28 -9.39
N ALA A 8 48.86 45.33 -10.32
CA ALA A 8 48.86 45.62 -11.75
C ALA A 8 47.82 44.72 -12.42
N ALA A 9 46.77 45.36 -12.92
CA ALA A 9 45.67 44.75 -13.65
C ALA A 9 46.13 44.25 -15.02
N VAL A 10 45.78 43.02 -15.36
CA VAL A 10 45.74 42.55 -16.75
C VAL A 10 44.38 41.90 -16.98
N LEU A 11 43.56 42.61 -17.74
CA LEU A 11 42.33 42.14 -18.36
C LEU A 11 42.69 41.04 -19.37
N GLY A 12 42.15 39.84 -19.14
CA GLY A 12 42.17 38.74 -20.11
C GLY A 12 40.87 37.99 -20.02
N LEU A 13 39.91 38.33 -20.88
CA LEU A 13 38.72 37.52 -21.15
C LEU A 13 39.17 36.10 -21.53
N MET A 14 38.66 35.09 -20.84
CA MET A 14 38.47 33.76 -21.42
C MET A 14 37.31 33.04 -20.73
N SER A 15 36.16 33.15 -21.40
CA SER A 15 35.07 32.17 -21.52
C SER A 15 34.76 31.28 -20.32
N LEU A 16 33.61 31.55 -19.72
CA LEU A 16 32.72 30.57 -19.09
C LEU A 16 32.54 29.35 -20.00
N ALA A 17 33.29 28.28 -19.75
CA ALA A 17 32.87 26.94 -20.14
C ALA A 17 32.02 26.39 -19.01
N ILE A 18 30.74 26.78 -19.00
CA ILE A 18 29.69 26.01 -18.33
C ILE A 18 29.62 24.70 -19.12
N VAL A 19 30.43 23.71 -18.73
CA VAL A 19 30.29 22.35 -19.26
C VAL A 19 28.91 21.87 -18.80
N GLY A 20 28.08 21.60 -19.79
CA GLY A 20 26.63 21.68 -19.68
C GLY A 20 26.03 20.80 -18.59
N CYS A 21 25.10 21.39 -17.83
CA CYS A 21 23.88 20.68 -17.49
C CYS A 21 23.22 20.31 -18.81
N SER A 22 23.39 19.07 -19.26
CA SER A 22 22.56 18.50 -20.32
C SER A 22 21.11 18.63 -19.86
N LYS A 23 20.41 19.54 -20.52
CA LYS A 23 18.97 19.59 -20.52
C LYS A 23 18.44 18.36 -21.24
N ASP A 24 17.30 17.91 -20.75
CA ASP A 24 16.30 17.11 -21.45
C ASP A 24 16.56 15.60 -21.52
N ASP A 25 16.62 14.95 -20.36
CA ASP A 25 15.89 13.68 -20.22
C ASP A 25 14.54 14.03 -19.59
N ASP A 26 13.55 14.38 -20.42
CA ASP A 26 12.16 14.31 -19.96
C ASP A 26 11.97 12.89 -19.41
N PRO A 27 11.54 12.73 -18.13
CA PRO A 27 11.32 11.40 -17.59
C PRO A 27 10.33 10.69 -18.50
N LYS A 28 10.77 9.57 -19.08
CA LYS A 28 9.89 8.73 -19.88
C LYS A 28 8.68 8.37 -19.01
N PRO A 29 7.45 8.47 -19.53
CA PRO A 29 6.27 8.07 -18.77
C PRO A 29 6.47 6.63 -18.32
N VAL A 30 6.40 6.41 -17.00
CA VAL A 30 6.39 5.07 -16.42
C VAL A 30 5.00 4.51 -16.72
N ASN A 31 4.94 3.39 -17.43
CA ASN A 31 3.67 2.73 -17.72
C ASN A 31 3.38 1.73 -16.60
N PHE A 32 2.57 2.15 -15.64
CA PHE A 32 2.13 1.26 -14.57
C PHE A 32 1.10 0.27 -15.08
N LYS A 33 1.20 -0.96 -14.60
CA LYS A 33 0.23 -2.01 -14.89
C LYS A 33 -1.14 -1.64 -14.31
N ASP A 34 -2.20 -1.91 -15.07
CA ASP A 34 -3.57 -1.83 -14.56
C ASP A 34 -3.88 -2.98 -13.59
N HIS A 35 -4.46 -2.64 -12.44
CA HIS A 35 -4.95 -3.59 -11.44
C HIS A 35 -6.48 -3.54 -11.31
N ASN A 36 -7.08 -4.69 -11.05
CA ASN A 36 -8.49 -4.81 -10.68
C ASN A 36 -8.61 -5.89 -9.61
N VAL A 37 -8.71 -5.45 -8.36
CA VAL A 37 -8.50 -6.28 -7.20
C VAL A 37 -9.82 -6.73 -6.59
N THR A 38 -9.91 -8.01 -6.26
CA THR A 38 -10.91 -8.58 -5.37
C THR A 38 -10.21 -9.30 -4.22
N ALA A 39 -10.50 -8.90 -2.98
CA ALA A 39 -9.98 -9.52 -1.77
C ALA A 39 -11.14 -10.12 -0.97
N THR A 40 -11.11 -11.43 -0.73
CA THR A 40 -12.02 -12.11 0.19
C THR A 40 -11.25 -12.48 1.44
N ILE A 41 -11.68 -11.97 2.60
CA ILE A 41 -11.03 -12.23 3.90
C ILE A 41 -12.09 -12.72 4.87
N THR A 42 -11.83 -13.83 5.54
CA THR A 42 -12.74 -14.47 6.48
C THR A 42 -12.04 -14.70 7.81
N LEU A 43 -12.71 -14.31 8.90
CA LEU A 43 -12.34 -14.76 10.24
C LEU A 43 -13.29 -15.87 10.69
N SER A 44 -12.74 -16.87 11.36
CA SER A 44 -13.55 -17.92 11.99
C SER A 44 -14.35 -17.38 13.17
N LYS A 45 -15.43 -18.07 13.54
CA LYS A 45 -16.37 -17.69 14.61
C LYS A 45 -15.73 -17.53 15.99
N GLU A 46 -14.53 -18.07 16.17
CA GLU A 46 -13.73 -17.96 17.38
C GLU A 46 -13.19 -16.54 17.59
N PHE A 47 -13.07 -15.74 16.52
CA PHE A 47 -12.71 -14.33 16.62
C PHE A 47 -13.79 -13.55 17.38
N LYS A 48 -13.44 -12.96 18.52
CA LYS A 48 -14.37 -12.22 19.35
C LYS A 48 -13.76 -10.93 19.84
N LYS A 49 -14.42 -9.82 19.50
CA LYS A 49 -14.10 -8.50 20.07
C LYS A 49 -14.16 -8.51 21.60
N ALA A 50 -15.09 -9.28 22.19
CA ALA A 50 -15.25 -9.39 23.63
C ALA A 50 -14.02 -10.01 24.34
N GLU A 51 -13.22 -10.81 23.64
CA GLU A 51 -11.94 -11.36 24.12
C GLU A 51 -10.76 -10.41 23.82
N GLN A 52 -11.06 -9.19 23.35
CA GLN A 52 -10.12 -8.16 22.90
C GLN A 52 -9.34 -8.52 21.64
N ASP A 53 -9.72 -9.57 20.91
CA ASP A 53 -9.07 -9.91 19.66
C ASP A 53 -9.12 -8.74 18.68
N ASN A 54 -8.04 -8.58 17.92
CA ASN A 54 -7.91 -7.51 16.95
C ASN A 54 -7.62 -8.05 15.57
N PHE A 55 -8.30 -7.46 14.60
CA PHE A 55 -8.03 -7.67 13.19
C PHE A 55 -8.30 -6.37 12.46
N SER A 56 -7.48 -6.08 11.46
CA SER A 56 -7.66 -4.90 10.61
C SER A 56 -7.35 -5.23 9.17
N VAL A 57 -8.06 -4.56 8.28
CA VAL A 57 -7.84 -4.55 6.84
C VAL A 57 -7.78 -3.11 6.39
N THR A 58 -6.77 -2.77 5.60
CA THR A 58 -6.65 -1.48 4.94
C THR A 58 -6.43 -1.73 3.46
N ILE A 59 -7.19 -1.03 2.61
CA ILE A 59 -7.03 -1.13 1.16
C ILE A 59 -7.11 0.25 0.52
N SER A 60 -6.25 0.48 -0.47
CA SER A 60 -6.21 1.71 -1.24
C SER A 60 -5.89 1.42 -2.70
N GLY A 61 -6.32 2.32 -3.58
CA GLY A 61 -6.01 2.27 -4.99
C GLY A 61 -6.12 3.65 -5.60
N GLY A 62 -5.17 4.00 -6.46
CA GLY A 62 -5.10 5.29 -7.12
C GLY A 62 -4.61 5.19 -8.56
N LYS A 63 -4.94 6.23 -9.31
CA LYS A 63 -4.66 6.36 -10.74
C LYS A 63 -3.58 7.38 -10.99
N GLU A 64 -2.89 7.28 -12.12
CA GLU A 64 -1.81 8.19 -12.53
C GLU A 64 -2.22 9.68 -12.53
N ASN A 65 -3.51 9.96 -12.74
CA ASN A 65 -4.06 11.32 -12.69
C ASN A 65 -4.27 11.87 -11.27
N GLY A 66 -3.85 11.14 -10.23
CA GLY A 66 -3.96 11.52 -8.81
C GLY A 66 -5.33 11.28 -8.18
N THR A 67 -6.24 10.56 -8.84
CA THR A 67 -7.55 10.20 -8.27
C THR A 67 -7.54 8.82 -7.61
N PHE A 68 -8.31 8.66 -6.54
CA PHE A 68 -8.50 7.37 -5.87
C PHE A 68 -9.66 6.59 -6.50
N VAL A 69 -9.64 5.26 -6.36
CA VAL A 69 -10.75 4.41 -6.80
C VAL A 69 -11.72 4.16 -5.67
N ASP A 70 -13.01 4.10 -6.03
CA ASP A 70 -14.05 3.66 -5.12
C ASP A 70 -13.99 2.13 -4.92
N TRP A 71 -14.42 1.69 -3.75
CA TRP A 71 -14.44 0.28 -3.36
C TRP A 71 -15.86 -0.20 -3.11
N ASP A 72 -16.14 -1.45 -3.47
CA ASP A 72 -17.31 -2.19 -3.00
C ASP A 72 -16.88 -3.04 -1.81
N VAL A 73 -17.52 -2.82 -0.66
CA VAL A 73 -17.35 -3.63 0.55
C VAL A 73 -18.67 -4.32 0.84
N ASN A 74 -18.72 -5.64 0.62
CA ASN A 74 -19.93 -6.46 0.82
C ASN A 74 -21.21 -5.90 0.14
N GLY A 75 -21.09 -5.41 -1.08
CA GLY A 75 -22.18 -4.79 -1.87
C GLY A 75 -22.43 -3.32 -1.56
N THR A 76 -21.64 -2.70 -0.66
CA THR A 76 -21.78 -1.30 -0.28
C THR A 76 -20.61 -0.49 -0.83
N LYS A 77 -20.93 0.52 -1.65
CA LYS A 77 -19.94 1.46 -2.18
C LYS A 77 -19.31 2.30 -1.06
N ARG A 78 -17.98 2.41 -1.07
CA ARG A 78 -17.15 3.31 -0.26
C ARG A 78 -16.36 4.23 -1.18
N THR A 79 -16.28 5.50 -0.82
CA THR A 79 -15.65 6.57 -1.63
C THR A 79 -14.46 7.22 -0.90
N ASP A 80 -13.98 6.57 0.15
CA ASP A 80 -12.81 7.00 0.91
C ASP A 80 -11.54 6.72 0.08
N ASP A 81 -10.50 7.55 0.25
CA ASP A 81 -9.18 7.34 -0.37
C ASP A 81 -8.51 6.05 0.11
N ILE A 82 -8.74 5.72 1.38
CA ILE A 82 -8.31 4.50 2.04
C ILE A 82 -9.51 3.90 2.78
N VAL A 83 -9.86 2.66 2.44
CA VAL A 83 -10.87 1.91 3.17
C VAL A 83 -10.20 1.18 4.33
N HIS A 84 -10.68 1.46 5.55
CA HIS A 84 -10.27 0.77 6.76
C HIS A 84 -11.42 -0.03 7.33
N LEU A 85 -11.15 -1.30 7.65
CA LEU A 85 -12.06 -2.20 8.36
C LEU A 85 -11.34 -2.73 9.59
N GLY A 86 -12.05 -2.83 10.70
CA GLY A 86 -11.48 -3.19 11.99
C GLY A 86 -12.22 -4.32 12.69
N THR A 87 -11.87 -4.53 13.96
CA THR A 87 -12.45 -5.56 14.83
C THR A 87 -13.99 -5.63 14.76
N ASP A 88 -14.67 -4.48 14.71
CA ASP A 88 -16.13 -4.40 14.72
C ASP A 88 -16.77 -4.97 13.44
N ASP A 89 -16.08 -4.82 12.31
CA ASP A 89 -16.54 -5.35 11.02
C ASP A 89 -16.48 -6.88 10.97
N PHE A 90 -15.61 -7.49 11.78
CA PHE A 90 -15.37 -8.94 11.81
C PHE A 90 -15.89 -9.67 13.05
N ASP A 91 -16.46 -8.96 14.04
CA ASP A 91 -16.90 -9.57 15.30
C ASP A 91 -17.87 -10.74 15.08
N GLY A 92 -17.61 -11.86 15.77
CA GLY A 92 -18.36 -13.11 15.63
C GLY A 92 -17.93 -13.99 14.45
N GLY A 93 -16.84 -13.66 13.75
CA GLY A 93 -16.32 -14.39 12.60
C GLY A 93 -17.13 -14.15 11.34
N LYS A 94 -16.64 -13.26 10.49
CA LYS A 94 -17.31 -12.83 9.27
C LYS A 94 -16.40 -12.94 8.06
N THR A 95 -17.04 -13.03 6.90
CA THR A 95 -16.40 -12.86 5.60
C THR A 95 -16.65 -11.45 5.10
N ILE A 96 -15.60 -10.80 4.61
CA ILE A 96 -15.69 -9.53 3.89
C ILE A 96 -15.08 -9.71 2.51
N VAL A 97 -15.80 -9.23 1.50
CA VAL A 97 -15.33 -9.11 0.12
C VAL A 97 -15.12 -7.62 -0.16
N LEU A 98 -13.89 -7.26 -0.52
CA LEU A 98 -13.52 -5.94 -1.01
C LEU A 98 -13.24 -6.06 -2.51
N LYS A 99 -13.83 -5.17 -3.31
CA LYS A 99 -13.64 -5.14 -4.76
C LYS A 99 -13.40 -3.73 -5.25
N SER A 100 -12.36 -3.50 -6.04
CA SER A 100 -12.17 -2.22 -6.72
C SER A 100 -13.28 -2.02 -7.75
N LEU A 101 -13.97 -0.88 -7.72
CA LEU A 101 -15.02 -0.57 -8.70
C LEU A 101 -14.45 -0.10 -10.04
N GLU A 102 -13.20 0.33 -10.03
CA GLU A 102 -12.46 0.82 -11.19
C GLU A 102 -11.04 0.26 -11.17
N LYS A 103 -10.39 0.25 -12.34
CA LYS A 103 -8.97 -0.10 -12.42
C LYS A 103 -8.11 1.02 -11.83
N PHE A 104 -6.97 0.63 -11.27
CA PHE A 104 -5.98 1.53 -10.67
C PHE A 104 -4.55 1.09 -11.00
N GLN A 105 -3.57 1.98 -10.80
CA GLN A 105 -2.16 1.75 -11.14
C GLN A 105 -1.26 1.63 -9.92
N PHE A 106 -1.62 2.24 -8.80
CA PHE A 106 -0.89 2.13 -7.54
C PHE A 106 -1.82 1.88 -6.37
N GLY A 107 -1.44 1.02 -5.42
CA GLY A 107 -2.25 0.76 -4.24
C GLY A 107 -1.62 -0.25 -3.29
N SER A 108 -2.31 -0.50 -2.20
CA SER A 108 -1.92 -1.54 -1.25
C SER A 108 -3.13 -2.24 -0.66
N LEU A 109 -2.91 -3.47 -0.22
CA LEU A 109 -3.80 -4.21 0.67
C LEU A 109 -2.98 -4.73 1.83
N ASP A 110 -3.35 -4.32 3.03
CA ASP A 110 -2.72 -4.76 4.26
C ASP A 110 -3.78 -5.37 5.16
N PHE A 111 -3.52 -6.56 5.70
CA PHE A 111 -4.39 -7.15 6.71
C PHE A 111 -3.61 -7.99 7.71
N GLY A 112 -4.10 -7.98 8.93
CA GLY A 112 -3.44 -8.67 10.02
C GLY A 112 -4.19 -8.52 11.32
N GLY A 113 -3.72 -9.27 12.31
CA GLY A 113 -4.36 -9.29 13.60
C GLY A 113 -3.55 -10.05 14.62
N PHE A 114 -4.02 -9.94 15.86
CA PHE A 114 -3.50 -10.69 16.99
C PHE A 114 -4.65 -11.20 17.83
N GLU A 115 -4.40 -12.32 18.47
CA GLU A 115 -5.28 -12.91 19.47
C GLU A 115 -4.82 -12.39 20.83
N PHE A 116 -5.79 -11.92 21.63
CA PHE A 116 -5.54 -11.47 23.00
C PHE A 116 -6.24 -12.35 24.03
N GLY A 117 -7.31 -13.05 23.62
CA GLY A 117 -8.02 -14.02 24.42
C GLY A 117 -7.20 -15.25 24.81
N ASN A 118 -7.88 -16.39 24.95
CA ASN A 118 -7.22 -17.70 24.98
C ASN A 118 -7.83 -18.65 23.93
N THR A 119 -8.50 -18.10 22.93
CA THR A 119 -9.22 -18.84 21.89
C THR A 119 -8.59 -18.51 20.53
N PRO A 120 -7.75 -19.40 19.97
CA PRO A 120 -7.24 -19.21 18.62
C PRO A 120 -8.37 -19.04 17.60
N TYR A 121 -8.18 -18.11 16.66
CA TYR A 121 -9.07 -17.93 15.52
C TYR A 121 -8.32 -18.17 14.21
N THR A 122 -9.05 -18.51 13.16
CA THR A 122 -8.48 -18.72 11.82
C THR A 122 -8.80 -17.55 10.91
N VAL A 123 -7.81 -17.08 10.17
CA VAL A 123 -7.96 -16.17 9.04
C VAL A 123 -7.84 -17.00 7.77
N THR A 124 -8.81 -16.90 6.86
CA THR A 124 -8.66 -17.39 5.48
C THR A 124 -8.77 -16.23 4.50
N TRP A 125 -8.00 -16.26 3.43
CA TRP A 125 -7.99 -15.20 2.44
C TRP A 125 -7.84 -15.73 1.02
N LYS A 126 -8.33 -14.94 0.07
CA LYS A 126 -8.11 -15.09 -1.36
C LYS A 126 -8.03 -13.70 -1.99
N ILE A 127 -6.90 -13.39 -2.63
CA ILE A 127 -6.64 -12.13 -3.32
C ILE A 127 -6.53 -12.42 -4.81
N GLU A 128 -7.31 -11.69 -5.60
CA GLU A 128 -7.33 -11.80 -7.06
C GLU A 128 -7.00 -10.44 -7.68
N ASP A 129 -6.12 -10.43 -8.68
CA ASP A 129 -5.83 -9.27 -9.53
C ASP A 129 -6.15 -9.61 -10.98
N ASN A 130 -7.00 -8.81 -11.62
CA ASN A 130 -7.45 -9.02 -13.00
C ASN A 130 -8.00 -10.43 -13.26
N GLY A 131 -8.72 -10.98 -12.27
CA GLY A 131 -9.32 -12.32 -12.33
C GLY A 131 -8.35 -13.49 -12.17
N LYS A 132 -7.07 -13.23 -11.84
CA LYS A 132 -6.09 -14.27 -11.51
C LYS A 132 -5.83 -14.26 -10.00
N VAL A 133 -5.72 -15.44 -9.39
CA VAL A 133 -5.35 -15.56 -7.98
C VAL A 133 -3.90 -15.12 -7.80
N LEU A 134 -3.71 -14.09 -6.97
CA LEU A 134 -2.40 -13.56 -6.58
C LEU A 134 -1.85 -14.29 -5.35
N ASP A 135 -2.69 -14.46 -4.31
CA ASP A 135 -2.37 -15.19 -3.09
C ASP A 135 -3.66 -15.75 -2.49
N GLU A 136 -3.60 -16.94 -1.91
CA GLU A 136 -4.69 -17.52 -1.15
C GLU A 136 -4.12 -18.36 0.00
N GLY A 137 -4.85 -18.45 1.10
CA GLY A 137 -4.35 -19.22 2.23
C GLY A 137 -5.22 -19.19 3.47
N SER A 138 -4.66 -19.81 4.50
CA SER A 138 -5.26 -19.93 5.83
C SER A 138 -4.17 -19.83 6.89
N LYS A 139 -4.46 -19.15 8.00
CA LYS A 139 -3.57 -19.03 9.15
C LYS A 139 -4.38 -19.07 10.44
N VAL A 140 -3.99 -19.96 11.34
CA VAL A 140 -4.43 -19.90 12.73
C VAL A 140 -3.62 -18.83 13.46
N VAL A 141 -4.32 -17.86 14.06
CA VAL A 141 -3.78 -16.82 14.92
C VAL A 141 -3.92 -17.30 16.36
N VAL A 142 -2.79 -17.30 17.08
CA VAL A 142 -2.70 -17.74 18.47
C VAL A 142 -2.07 -16.63 19.31
N LYS A 143 -2.36 -16.64 20.62
CA LYS A 143 -1.72 -15.76 21.59
C LYS A 143 -0.20 -15.81 21.48
N ASP A 144 0.43 -14.66 21.66
CA ASP A 144 1.88 -14.52 21.77
C ASP A 144 2.67 -15.07 20.56
N ALA A 145 2.03 -15.20 19.39
CA ALA A 145 2.70 -15.59 18.16
C ALA A 145 3.77 -14.55 17.74
N ASP A 146 4.96 -15.06 17.39
CA ASP A 146 6.06 -14.30 16.83
C ASP A 146 6.57 -14.96 15.52
N PRO A 147 6.51 -14.28 14.37
CA PRO A 147 5.91 -12.96 14.16
C PRO A 147 4.38 -12.97 14.30
N LYS A 148 3.82 -11.81 14.62
CA LYS A 148 2.36 -11.58 14.54
C LYS A 148 1.88 -11.76 13.10
N PHE A 149 0.62 -12.14 12.95
CA PHE A 149 0.04 -12.33 11.62
C PHE A 149 -0.16 -10.98 10.91
N LEU A 150 0.53 -10.82 9.79
CA LEU A 150 0.42 -9.66 8.90
C LEU A 150 0.68 -10.12 7.46
N LYS A 151 -0.14 -9.61 6.55
CA LYS A 151 -0.01 -9.75 5.11
C LYS A 151 -0.05 -8.35 4.50
N MET A 152 0.87 -8.09 3.58
CA MET A 152 1.01 -6.83 2.88
C MET A 152 1.16 -7.10 1.40
N PHE A 153 0.39 -6.41 0.59
CA PHE A 153 0.41 -6.49 -0.88
C PHE A 153 0.56 -5.08 -1.43
N SER A 154 1.48 -4.94 -2.38
CA SER A 154 1.69 -3.71 -3.13
C SER A 154 1.27 -3.97 -4.57
N PHE A 155 0.51 -3.04 -5.13
CA PHE A 155 0.09 -3.03 -6.52
C PHE A 155 0.74 -1.82 -7.15
N ASN A 156 1.88 -1.98 -7.81
CA ASN A 156 2.66 -0.88 -8.38
C ASN A 156 3.66 -1.38 -9.43
N GLU A 157 3.36 -2.53 -10.05
CA GLU A 157 4.18 -3.11 -11.08
C GLU A 157 4.22 -2.21 -12.32
N ILE A 158 5.36 -2.22 -13.00
CA ILE A 158 5.59 -1.51 -14.26
C ILE A 158 5.52 -2.54 -15.38
N ASP A 159 4.85 -2.20 -16.49
CA ASP A 159 4.80 -3.01 -17.71
C ASP A 159 6.10 -2.97 -18.52
#